data_AF-A0A0G1QRF1-F1
#
_entry.id   AF-A0A0G1QRF1-F1
#
_cell.length_a   1.000
_cell.length_b   1.000
_cell.length_c   1.000
_cell.angle_alpha   90.00
_cell.angle_beta   90.00
_cell.angle_gamma   90.00
#
_symmetry.space_group_name_H-M   'P 1'
#
loop_
_entity.id
_entity.type
_entity.pdbx_description
1 polymer ?
#
loop_
_entity_poly.entity_id
_entity_poly.type
_entity_poly.pdbx_seq_one_letter_code
_entity_poly.pdbx_strand_id
1 'polypeptide(L)'
;MEARSPAIPKLADLRDSGTIEQDADVVLFIYRKAMDRSVRDVSPEERNIAQIRIEKHRNGPTGVVELYFDEGRVSFQNLERQQDQGVPVF
;
A
#
# COMPACT_ATOMS: atom_id res chain seq x y z
N MET A 1 -15.29 12.24 -12.06
CA MET A 1 -14.75 11.20 -11.17
C MET A 1 -15.37 11.40 -9.81
N GLU A 2 -16.08 10.40 -9.27
CA GLU A 2 -16.47 10.41 -7.86
C GLU A 2 -15.21 10.40 -7.00
N ALA A 3 -15.14 11.29 -6.02
CA ALA A 3 -14.13 11.20 -4.97
C ALA A 3 -14.40 9.92 -4.17
N ARG A 4 -13.58 8.89 -4.41
CA ARG A 4 -13.68 7.63 -3.67
C ARG A 4 -13.28 7.86 -2.22
N SER A 5 -14.09 7.36 -1.30
CA SER A 5 -13.80 7.37 0.14
C SER A 5 -13.83 5.92 0.63
N PRO A 6 -12.69 5.32 1.01
CA PRO A 6 -11.33 5.88 1.03
C PRO A 6 -10.69 6.02 -0.36
N ALA A 7 -9.78 6.97 -0.50
CA ALA A 7 -9.07 7.31 -1.73
C ALA A 7 -7.86 6.38 -1.97
N ILE A 8 -8.10 5.07 -1.92
CA ILE A 8 -7.07 4.05 -2.15
C ILE A 8 -6.71 4.02 -3.65
N PRO A 9 -5.42 4.18 -4.02
CA PRO A 9 -4.99 4.08 -5.42
C PRO A 9 -5.24 2.69 -6.01
N LYS A 10 -5.59 2.65 -7.29
CA LYS A 10 -5.88 1.42 -8.06
C LYS A 10 -5.25 1.52 -9.44
N LEU A 11 -5.11 0.38 -10.13
CA LEU A 11 -4.60 0.35 -11.52
C LEU A 11 -5.39 1.26 -12.47
N ALA A 12 -6.70 1.41 -12.27
CA ALA A 12 -7.53 2.31 -13.07
C ALA A 12 -7.08 3.78 -13.01
N ASP A 13 -6.38 4.20 -11.95
CA ASP A 13 -5.81 5.54 -11.82
C ASP A 13 -4.58 5.75 -12.74
N LEU A 14 -4.04 4.67 -13.31
CA LEU A 14 -2.97 4.69 -14.31
C LEU A 14 -3.49 4.60 -15.75
N ARG A 15 -4.79 4.52 -16.00
CA ARG A 15 -5.34 4.39 -17.36
C ARG A 15 -4.91 5.52 -18.29
N ASP A 16 -4.85 6.74 -17.75
CA ASP A 16 -4.46 7.93 -18.51
C ASP A 16 -2.93 8.07 -18.65
N SER A 17 -2.16 7.17 -18.02
CA SER A 17 -0.69 7.13 -18.10
C SER A 17 -0.16 6.40 -19.34
N GLY A 18 -1.05 6.03 -20.27
CA GLY A 18 -0.71 5.33 -21.50
C GLY A 18 -0.42 3.86 -21.25
N THR A 19 0.76 3.38 -21.61
CA THR A 19 1.07 1.95 -21.58
C THR A 19 1.57 1.45 -20.22
N ILE A 20 1.82 2.33 -19.25
CA ILE A 20 2.41 1.96 -17.94
C ILE A 20 1.56 0.91 -17.22
N GLU A 21 0.23 1.06 -17.20
CA GLU A 21 -0.69 0.08 -16.59
C GLU A 21 -0.52 -1.31 -17.21
N GLN A 22 -0.26 -1.37 -18.52
CA GLN A 22 -0.19 -2.61 -19.29
C GLN A 22 1.21 -3.23 -19.27
N ASP A 23 2.26 -2.41 -19.39
CA ASP A 23 3.64 -2.84 -19.62
C ASP A 23 4.39 -3.18 -18.33
N ALA A 24 4.06 -2.54 -17.21
CA ALA A 24 4.78 -2.76 -15.96
C ALA A 24 4.66 -4.22 -15.48
N ASP A 25 5.78 -4.82 -15.08
CA ASP A 25 5.78 -6.16 -14.50
C ASP A 25 5.24 -6.16 -13.07
N VAL A 26 5.54 -5.09 -12.32
CA VAL A 26 5.08 -4.86 -10.95
C VAL A 26 4.57 -3.43 -10.81
N VAL A 27 3.41 -3.27 -10.17
CA VAL A 27 2.87 -1.95 -9.78
C VAL A 27 2.63 -1.97 -8.28
N LEU A 28 3.29 -1.03 -7.60
CA LEU A 28 3.09 -0.80 -6.17
C LEU A 28 2.48 0.57 -5.96
N PHE A 29 1.46 0.64 -5.11
CA PHE A 29 0.96 1.91 -4.58
C PHE A 29 1.30 2.06 -3.12
N ILE A 30 1.53 3.31 -2.72
CA ILE A 30 1.71 3.69 -1.32
C ILE A 30 0.42 4.35 -0.88
N TYR A 31 -0.23 3.78 0.13
CA TYR A 31 -1.41 4.36 0.77
C TYR A 31 -1.15 4.60 2.24
N ARG A 32 -1.31 5.85 2.69
CA ARG A 32 -1.20 6.24 4.10
C ARG A 32 -2.56 6.72 4.57
N LYS A 33 -3.25 5.91 5.40
CA LYS A 33 -4.58 6.23 5.94
C LYS A 33 -4.59 7.60 6.65
N ALA A 34 -3.52 7.92 7.38
CA ALA A 34 -3.33 9.19 8.05
C ALA A 34 -3.37 10.43 7.14
N MET A 35 -3.09 10.25 5.84
CA MET A 35 -3.05 11.32 4.84
C MET A 35 -4.32 11.37 3.99
N ASP A 36 -5.24 10.42 4.15
CA ASP A 36 -6.50 10.39 3.42
C ASP A 36 -7.51 11.35 4.08
N ARG A 37 -7.81 12.45 3.37
CA ARG A 37 -8.74 13.49 3.85
C ARG A 37 -10.19 13.00 4.01
N SER A 38 -10.54 11.87 3.39
CA SER A 38 -11.87 11.26 3.55
C SER A 38 -11.99 10.44 4.85
N VAL A 39 -10.87 10.11 5.49
CA VAL A 39 -10.83 9.35 6.74
C VAL A 39 -10.75 10.32 7.91
N ARG A 40 -11.76 10.27 8.79
CA ARG A 40 -11.85 11.15 9.97
C ARG A 40 -11.12 10.61 11.19
N ASP A 41 -11.17 9.29 11.37
CA ASP A 41 -10.64 8.61 12.53
C ASP A 41 -9.45 7.72 12.14
N VAL A 42 -8.27 8.13 12.58
CA VAL A 42 -7.02 7.38 12.42
C VAL A 42 -6.41 7.21 13.79
N SER A 43 -6.25 5.95 14.23
CA SER A 43 -5.68 5.68 15.55
C SER A 43 -4.21 6.14 15.60
N PRO A 44 -3.66 6.42 16.80
CA PRO A 44 -2.23 6.72 16.95
C PRO A 44 -1.32 5.64 16.37
N GLU A 45 -1.75 4.37 16.45
CA GLU A 45 -1.03 3.21 15.93
C GLU A 45 -1.01 3.21 14.39
N GLU A 46 -2.12 3.57 13.74
CA GLU A 46 -2.24 3.63 12.28
C GLU A 46 -1.59 4.88 11.67
N ARG A 47 -1.32 5.92 12.47
CA ARG A 47 -0.82 7.21 12.00
C ARG A 47 0.48 7.10 11.21
N ASN A 48 1.37 6.21 11.64
CA ASN A 48 2.67 5.98 11.02
C ASN A 48 2.69 4.73 10.14
N ILE A 49 1.52 4.15 9.81
CA ILE A 49 1.47 2.97 8.95
C ILE A 49 1.32 3.40 7.50
N ALA A 50 2.18 2.86 6.65
CA ALA A 50 2.05 2.91 5.21
C ALA A 50 1.74 1.53 4.67
N GLN A 51 0.67 1.43 3.89
CA GLN A 51 0.34 0.24 3.12
C GLN A 51 1.04 0.30 1.77
N ILE A 52 1.96 -0.63 1.53
CA ILE A 52 2.53 -0.91 0.23
C ILE A 52 1.64 -1.96 -0.43
N ARG A 53 0.91 -1.54 -1.46
CA ARG A 53 -0.09 -2.37 -2.15
C ARG A 53 0.49 -2.84 -3.48
N ILE A 54 0.77 -4.13 -3.58
CA ILE A 54 1.22 -4.79 -4.80
C ILE A 54 -0.04 -5.12 -5.62
N GLU A 55 -0.47 -4.19 -6.48
CA GLU A 55 -1.70 -4.34 -7.27
C GLU A 55 -1.46 -5.06 -8.61
N LYS A 56 -0.19 -5.16 -9.05
CA LYS A 56 0.22 -5.97 -10.20
C LYS A 56 1.55 -6.64 -9.92
N HIS A 57 1.67 -7.93 -10.22
CA HIS A 57 2.91 -8.68 -10.20
C HIS A 57 2.82 -9.84 -11.20
N ARG A 58 3.41 -9.73 -12.40
CA ARG A 58 3.25 -10.74 -13.47
C ARG A 58 3.75 -12.14 -13.09
N ASN A 59 4.78 -12.21 -12.26
CA ASN A 59 5.50 -13.46 -11.94
C ASN A 59 5.43 -13.83 -10.45
N GLY A 60 4.34 -13.51 -9.75
CA GLY A 60 4.31 -13.64 -8.29
C GLY A 60 3.08 -13.03 -7.63
N PRO A 61 2.99 -13.11 -6.29
CA PRO A 61 1.77 -12.75 -5.57
C PRO A 61 1.54 -11.24 -5.52
N THR A 62 0.28 -10.85 -5.57
CA THR A 62 -0.22 -9.53 -5.18
C THR A 62 -0.61 -9.53 -3.71
N GLY A 63 -0.67 -8.35 -3.10
CA GLY A 63 -1.04 -8.25 -1.68
C GLY A 63 -0.75 -6.88 -1.08
N VAL A 64 -0.92 -6.78 0.23
CA VAL A 64 -0.64 -5.56 0.99
C VAL A 64 0.40 -5.87 2.05
N VAL A 65 1.45 -5.08 2.08
CA VAL A 65 2.49 -5.11 3.12
C VAL A 65 2.40 -3.81 3.89
N GLU A 66 2.43 -3.90 5.21
CA GLU A 66 2.46 -2.74 6.09
C GLU A 66 3.90 -2.44 6.50
N LEU A 67 4.27 -1.17 6.40
CA LEU A 67 5.56 -0.64 6.84
C LEU A 67 5.34 0.52 7.80
N TYR A 68 6.31 0.75 8.66
CA TYR A 68 6.37 1.96 9.47
C TYR A 68 6.92 3.10 8.62
N PHE A 69 6.25 4.24 8.63
CA PHE A 69 6.69 5.46 7.97
C PHE A 69 7.21 6.44 9.01
N ASP A 70 8.51 6.68 8.98
CA ASP A 70 9.18 7.71 9.79
C ASP A 70 9.04 9.06 9.07
N GLU A 71 8.11 9.89 9.55
CA GLU A 71 7.85 11.22 8.97
C GLU A 71 9.05 12.16 9.09
N GLY A 72 9.84 12.05 10.16
CA GLY A 72 11.00 12.92 10.40
C GLY A 72 12.15 12.66 9.44
N ARG A 73 12.26 11.41 8.94
CA ARG A 73 13.27 11.00 7.96
C ARG A 73 12.73 10.79 6.55
N VAL A 74 11.40 10.88 6.37
CA VAL A 74 10.70 10.55 5.11
C VAL A 74 11.12 9.17 4.59
N SER A 75 11.09 8.17 5.48
CA SER A 75 11.62 6.83 5.20
C SER A 75 10.67 5.72 5.65
N PHE A 76 10.79 4.55 5.01
CA PHE A 76 10.02 3.35 5.37
C PHE A 76 10.92 2.37 6.13
N GLN A 77 10.38 1.80 7.21
CA GLN A 77 11.04 0.81 8.04
C GLN A 77 10.16 -0.44 8.12
N ASN A 78 10.80 -1.61 8.26
CA ASN A 78 10.07 -2.85 8.48
C ASN A 78 9.32 -2.77 9.80
N LEU A 79 8.03 -3.13 9.78
CA LEU A 79 7.33 -3.43 11.03
C LEU A 79 7.84 -4.78 11.53
N GLU A 80 8.35 -4.83 12.76
CA GLU A 80 8.55 -6.10 13.45
C GLU A 80 7.17 -6.75 13.64
N ARG A 81 6.80 -7.63 12.72
CA ARG A 81 5.70 -8.56 12.95
C ARG A 81 6.27 -9.67 13.82
N GLN A 82 5.85 -9.76 15.08
CA GLN A 82 5.94 -11.04 15.79
C GLN A 82 5.19 -12.05 14.92
N GLN A 83 5.94 -12.91 14.21
CA GLN A 83 5.37 -13.97 13.40
C GLN A 83 4.71 -14.96 14.36
N ASP A 84 3.40 -14.84 14.52
CA ASP A 84 2.60 -15.90 15.10
C ASP A 84 2.16 -16.85 13.98
N GLN A 85 2.58 -18.12 14.13
CA GLN A 85 2.00 -19.37 13.61
C GLN A 85 2.29 -19.81 12.16
N GLY A 86 3.35 -20.61 12.02
CA GLY A 86 3.17 -22.03 11.67
C GLY A 86 2.72 -22.37 10.24
N VAL A 87 3.38 -21.86 9.21
CA VAL A 87 3.22 -22.41 7.85
C VAL A 87 4.32 -23.44 7.59
N PRO A 88 4.02 -24.74 7.47
CA PRO A 88 5.01 -25.73 7.11
C PRO A 88 5.42 -25.55 5.65
N VAL A 89 6.73 -25.55 5.41
CA VAL A 89 7.31 -25.61 4.08
C VAL A 89 7.30 -27.08 3.64
N PHE A 90 6.62 -27.40 2.54
CA PHE A 90 6.68 -28.71 1.89
C PHE A 90 7.91 -28.79 0.98
#